data_AF-A0A4S2MZI4-F1
#
_entry.id   AF-A0A4S2MZI4-F1
#
_cell.length_a   1.000
_cell.length_b   1.000
_cell.length_c   1.000
_cell.angle_alpha   90.00
_cell.angle_beta   90.00
_cell.angle_gamma   90.00
#
_symmetry.space_group_name_H-M   'P 1'
#
loop_
_entity.id
_entity.type
_entity.pdbx_description
1 polymer ?
#
loop_
_entity_poly.entity_id
_entity_poly.type
_entity_poly.pdbx_seq_one_letter_code
_entity_poly.pdbx_strand_id
1 'polypeptide(L)'
;MSRTESLQSEASGKDWLPGSLVSPSITPVMTPGTQTPSSFELGPKGVPVEPQPVPKALMKELPKVECVVRARIPTTQGSEIFLHLYTNNMDNKEHLAIVFGDQIRSKSLDAVRPGETEFDRMVRGAYTGRLRPGRTSSRFDDSPHSSPSLPTTSTPAPSSSSPSDAPLVRIHSECYTGETAWSARCDCGEQLDEAARLMSISPTGGAVVYLRQEGRGIGLGEKLKAYNLQDLGNDTVQANLLLRHPADARSYGMATAILMDLGLKEVRLLTNNPDKIAAVEGPGKEVVVKERVPMVPLAWRGLKGGVTGKEVGEYLKTKITQMGHLLPMPDDLQQ
;
A
#
# COMPACT_ATOMS: atom_id res chain seq x y z
N MET A 1 21.96 77.61 6.93
CA MET A 1 23.26 77.34 7.58
C MET A 1 23.60 75.90 7.20
N SER A 2 24.25 75.63 6.06
CA SER A 2 25.71 75.77 5.80
C SER A 2 26.51 75.09 6.93
N ARG A 3 27.45 74.15 6.71
CA ARG A 3 28.39 73.98 5.59
C ARG A 3 29.22 72.68 5.86
N THR A 4 29.59 71.94 4.80
CA THR A 4 30.92 71.30 4.51
C THR A 4 31.61 70.41 5.57
N GLU A 5 32.37 69.33 5.31
CA GLU A 5 33.08 68.78 4.13
C GLU A 5 33.64 67.39 4.59
N SER A 6 33.42 66.30 3.84
CA SER A 6 34.33 65.66 2.88
C SER A 6 35.53 64.91 3.47
N LEU A 7 35.67 63.62 3.12
CA LEU A 7 36.82 63.11 2.35
C LEU A 7 36.48 61.72 1.78
N GLN A 8 36.27 61.69 0.46
CA GLN A 8 36.41 60.53 -0.41
C GLN A 8 37.86 60.52 -0.96
N SER A 9 38.42 59.34 -1.22
CA SER A 9 39.25 59.17 -2.41
C SER A 9 39.07 57.77 -3.00
N GLU A 10 38.65 57.76 -4.26
CA GLU A 10 38.68 56.64 -5.19
C GLU A 10 40.07 56.54 -5.85
N ALA A 11 40.38 55.35 -6.38
CA ALA A 11 40.63 55.10 -7.81
C ALA A 11 41.83 54.19 -8.15
N SER A 12 41.51 53.22 -9.03
CA SER A 12 42.27 52.81 -10.23
C SER A 12 43.49 51.88 -10.13
N GLY A 13 43.22 50.59 -10.36
CA GLY A 13 43.68 49.78 -11.52
C GLY A 13 45.13 49.84 -12.05
N LYS A 14 45.77 48.67 -12.15
CA LYS A 14 46.44 48.18 -13.38
C LYS A 14 46.91 46.72 -13.29
N ASP A 15 46.77 46.04 -14.42
CA ASP A 15 47.16 44.67 -14.77
C ASP A 15 48.67 44.38 -14.68
N TRP A 16 49.04 43.16 -14.25
CA TRP A 16 50.12 42.34 -14.84
C TRP A 16 50.11 40.88 -14.32
N LEU A 17 49.87 39.90 -15.21
CA LEU A 17 50.32 38.49 -15.10
C LEU A 17 51.54 38.34 -16.05
N PRO A 18 52.39 37.27 -16.04
CA PRO A 18 52.22 35.95 -15.41
C PRO A 18 53.50 35.37 -14.72
N GLY A 19 53.38 34.20 -14.10
CA GLY A 19 54.52 33.44 -13.60
C GLY A 19 54.14 32.04 -13.14
N SER A 20 54.19 31.08 -14.08
CA SER A 20 54.01 29.64 -13.92
C SER A 20 54.69 29.06 -12.67
N LEU A 21 53.92 28.41 -11.79
CA LEU A 21 54.43 27.37 -10.89
C LEU A 21 53.50 26.16 -10.96
N VAL A 22 53.85 25.27 -11.88
CA VAL A 22 53.39 23.88 -11.95
C VAL A 22 53.62 23.24 -10.58
N SER A 23 52.54 22.97 -9.86
CA SER A 23 52.57 22.12 -8.66
C SER A 23 52.18 20.70 -9.05
N PRO A 24 52.87 19.67 -8.52
CA PRO A 24 52.68 18.28 -8.92
C PRO A 24 51.32 17.75 -8.47
N SER A 25 50.71 16.92 -9.32
CA SER A 25 49.51 16.16 -9.02
C SER A 25 49.78 15.19 -7.86
N ILE A 26 49.45 15.60 -6.64
CA ILE A 26 49.31 14.69 -5.51
C ILE A 26 47.93 14.05 -5.63
N THR A 27 47.89 12.84 -6.17
CA THR A 27 46.75 11.94 -6.08
C THR A 27 46.45 11.66 -4.60
N PRO A 28 45.25 12.01 -4.08
CA PRO A 28 44.85 11.49 -2.79
C PRO A 28 44.55 9.99 -2.92
N VAL A 29 45.10 9.25 -1.96
CA VAL A 29 44.94 7.81 -1.74
C VAL A 29 43.45 7.45 -1.75
N MET A 30 43.09 6.37 -2.47
CA MET A 30 41.76 5.78 -2.42
C MET A 30 41.44 5.35 -0.98
N THR A 31 40.63 6.14 -0.29
CA THR A 31 39.92 5.70 0.91
C THR A 31 38.92 4.62 0.49
N PRO A 32 38.86 3.44 1.14
CA PRO A 32 37.83 2.45 0.88
C PRO A 32 36.45 3.09 1.04
N GLY A 33 35.67 3.03 -0.02
CA GLY A 33 34.41 3.75 -0.15
C GLY A 33 33.47 3.50 1.02
N THR A 34 33.15 4.57 1.74
CA THR A 34 31.87 4.72 2.40
C THR A 34 30.80 4.50 1.33
N GLN A 35 30.13 3.36 1.35
CA GLN A 35 28.93 3.17 0.54
C GLN A 35 27.98 4.31 0.90
N THR A 36 27.69 5.17 -0.06
CA THR A 36 26.50 6.00 0.01
C THR A 36 25.35 5.02 0.19
N PRO A 37 24.58 5.07 1.30
CA PRO A 37 23.46 4.16 1.44
C PRO A 37 22.52 4.46 0.28
N SER A 38 22.31 3.47 -0.59
CA SER A 38 21.24 3.54 -1.57
C SER A 38 19.96 3.78 -0.77
N SER A 39 19.29 4.90 -1.02
CA SER A 39 18.04 5.33 -0.37
C SER A 39 16.85 4.40 -0.61
N PHE A 40 17.09 3.18 -1.13
CA PHE A 40 16.10 2.17 -1.46
C PHE A 40 15.82 1.16 -0.33
N GLU A 41 16.62 1.12 0.76
CA GLU A 41 16.36 0.22 1.91
C GLU A 41 15.47 0.88 3.00
N LEU A 42 14.34 1.49 2.62
CA LEU A 42 13.40 2.13 3.58
C LEU A 42 12.20 1.24 3.97
N GLY A 43 12.24 -0.05 3.64
CA GLY A 43 11.17 -1.00 3.90
C GLY A 43 11.65 -2.31 4.53
N PRO A 44 10.79 -3.04 5.26
CA PRO A 44 11.13 -4.34 5.81
C PRO A 44 11.46 -5.33 4.68
N LYS A 45 12.50 -6.16 4.88
CA LYS A 45 12.90 -7.17 3.90
C LYS A 45 11.83 -8.26 3.80
N GLY A 46 11.49 -8.63 2.56
CA GLY A 46 10.59 -9.74 2.29
C GLY A 46 11.19 -11.07 2.73
N VAL A 47 10.34 -11.95 3.24
CA VAL A 47 10.69 -13.33 3.60
C VAL A 47 9.99 -14.25 2.60
N PRO A 48 10.71 -15.15 1.91
CA PRO A 48 10.09 -16.15 1.05
C PRO A 48 9.00 -16.91 1.80
N VAL A 49 7.87 -17.15 1.15
CA VAL A 49 6.77 -17.91 1.74
C VAL A 49 7.02 -19.40 1.51
N GLU A 50 7.18 -20.15 2.60
CA GLU A 50 7.09 -21.61 2.53
C GLU A 50 5.62 -22.03 2.28
N PRO A 51 5.36 -23.11 1.52
CA PRO A 51 4.00 -23.59 1.28
C PRO A 51 3.28 -23.85 2.60
N GLN A 52 2.22 -23.08 2.87
CA GLN A 52 1.44 -23.23 4.09
C GLN A 52 0.36 -24.31 3.91
N PRO A 53 -0.01 -25.04 4.97
CA PRO A 53 -1.18 -25.92 4.92
C PRO A 53 -2.43 -25.10 4.57
N VAL A 54 -3.28 -25.68 3.71
CA VAL A 54 -4.52 -25.03 3.26
C VAL A 54 -5.40 -24.69 4.47
N PRO A 55 -5.85 -23.42 4.62
CA PRO A 55 -6.74 -23.04 5.71
C PRO A 55 -7.98 -23.91 5.75
N LYS A 56 -8.50 -24.16 6.96
CA LYS A 56 -9.63 -25.08 7.19
C LYS A 56 -10.92 -24.69 6.44
N ALA A 57 -11.02 -23.47 5.91
CA ALA A 57 -12.19 -22.98 5.18
C ALA A 57 -11.79 -22.03 4.04
N LEU A 58 -11.29 -22.56 2.92
CA LEU A 58 -11.29 -21.84 1.65
C LEU A 58 -12.65 -21.98 0.97
N MET A 59 -13.10 -20.93 0.27
CA MET A 59 -14.26 -21.05 -0.61
C MET A 59 -13.96 -22.05 -1.73
N LYS A 60 -14.98 -22.78 -2.19
CA LYS A 60 -14.83 -23.71 -3.34
C LYS A 60 -14.60 -22.98 -4.66
N GLU A 61 -15.26 -21.83 -4.83
CA GLU A 61 -15.17 -20.99 -6.01
C GLU A 61 -14.99 -19.54 -5.58
N LEU A 62 -14.29 -18.76 -6.41
CA LEU A 62 -14.12 -17.33 -6.17
C LEU A 62 -15.40 -16.55 -6.52
N PRO A 63 -15.72 -15.49 -5.76
CA PRO A 63 -16.81 -14.59 -6.11
C PRO A 63 -16.55 -13.88 -7.43
N LYS A 64 -17.63 -13.50 -8.11
CA LYS A 64 -17.56 -12.64 -9.29
C LYS A 64 -17.52 -11.19 -8.83
N VAL A 65 -16.54 -10.45 -9.33
CA VAL A 65 -16.34 -9.03 -9.02
C VAL A 65 -16.31 -8.21 -10.30
N GLU A 66 -16.82 -6.99 -10.23
CA GLU A 66 -16.77 -6.04 -11.33
C GLU A 66 -16.31 -4.67 -10.83
N CYS A 67 -15.29 -4.10 -11.46
CA CYS A 67 -14.87 -2.74 -11.19
C CYS A 67 -15.82 -1.77 -11.89
N VAL A 68 -16.60 -1.04 -11.08
CA VAL A 68 -17.65 -0.16 -11.58
C VAL A 68 -17.06 1.18 -12.02
N VAL A 69 -16.13 1.73 -11.24
CA VAL A 69 -15.55 3.05 -11.45
C VAL A 69 -14.13 3.13 -10.92
N ARG A 70 -13.30 3.93 -11.59
CA ARG A 70 -11.96 4.33 -11.14
C ARG A 70 -11.81 5.85 -11.11
N ALA A 71 -11.20 6.38 -10.06
CA ALA A 71 -10.87 7.80 -9.97
C ALA A 71 -9.42 8.02 -9.52
N ARG A 72 -8.76 9.03 -10.11
CA ARG A 72 -7.45 9.52 -9.66
C ARG A 72 -7.64 10.38 -8.41
N ILE A 73 -6.92 10.06 -7.34
CA ILE A 73 -6.90 10.82 -6.09
C ILE A 73 -5.50 11.40 -5.87
N PRO A 74 -5.32 12.73 -5.92
CA PRO A 74 -4.10 13.36 -5.43
C PRO A 74 -3.98 13.17 -3.92
N THR A 75 -2.81 12.76 -3.43
CA THR A 75 -2.54 12.66 -2.00
C THR A 75 -1.84 13.91 -1.47
N THR A 76 -1.88 14.11 -0.16
CA THR A 76 -1.17 15.20 0.53
C THR A 76 0.35 15.06 0.47
N GLN A 77 0.86 13.86 0.17
CA GLN A 77 2.29 13.57 0.03
C GLN A 77 2.81 13.78 -1.40
N GLY A 78 1.94 14.24 -2.32
CA GLY A 78 2.29 14.50 -3.72
C GLY A 78 2.27 13.27 -4.63
N SER A 79 2.08 12.05 -4.08
CA SER A 79 1.83 10.87 -4.90
C SER A 79 0.40 10.88 -5.44
N GLU A 80 0.21 10.24 -6.60
CA GLU A 80 -1.12 10.01 -7.17
C GLU A 80 -1.50 8.55 -6.94
N ILE A 81 -2.73 8.32 -6.48
CA ILE A 81 -3.31 6.98 -6.33
C ILE A 81 -4.58 6.87 -7.15
N PHE A 82 -5.01 5.64 -7.46
CA PHE A 82 -6.27 5.35 -8.13
C PHE A 82 -7.18 4.52 -7.23
N LEU A 83 -8.35 5.04 -6.93
CA LEU A 83 -9.39 4.26 -6.26
C LEU A 83 -10.21 3.51 -7.29
N HIS A 84 -10.33 2.20 -7.12
CA HIS A 84 -11.19 1.33 -7.91
C HIS A 84 -12.33 0.82 -7.02
N LEU A 85 -13.57 1.09 -7.39
CA LEU A 85 -14.75 0.60 -6.69
C LEU A 85 -15.23 -0.70 -7.33
N TYR A 86 -15.49 -1.71 -6.51
CA TYR A 86 -15.90 -3.05 -6.92
C TYR A 86 -17.27 -3.40 -6.36
N THR A 87 -18.13 -3.97 -7.19
CA THR A 87 -19.33 -4.70 -6.78
C THR A 87 -19.08 -6.21 -6.90
N ASN A 88 -19.95 -7.00 -6.29
CA ASN A 88 -19.81 -8.45 -6.25
C ASN A 88 -21.17 -9.18 -6.22
N ASN A 89 -21.15 -10.50 -6.33
CA ASN A 89 -22.35 -11.35 -6.34
C ASN A 89 -22.62 -12.10 -5.02
N MET A 90 -21.82 -11.86 -3.98
CA MET A 90 -21.94 -12.54 -2.67
C MET A 90 -22.64 -11.69 -1.62
N ASP A 91 -22.46 -10.37 -1.67
CA ASP A 91 -23.12 -9.41 -0.80
C ASP A 91 -23.45 -8.11 -1.53
N ASN A 92 -24.11 -7.19 -0.83
CA ASN A 92 -24.49 -5.88 -1.35
C ASN A 92 -23.47 -4.78 -1.01
N LYS A 93 -22.23 -5.16 -0.67
CA LYS A 93 -21.19 -4.21 -0.28
C LYS A 93 -20.32 -3.85 -1.47
N GLU A 94 -19.90 -2.59 -1.48
CA GLU A 94 -18.91 -2.10 -2.43
C GLU A 94 -17.52 -2.21 -1.82
N HIS A 95 -16.59 -2.88 -2.49
CA HIS A 95 -15.21 -3.00 -2.05
C HIS A 95 -14.31 -2.02 -2.79
N LEU A 96 -13.16 -1.70 -2.22
CA LEU A 96 -12.21 -0.76 -2.83
C LEU A 96 -10.88 -1.45 -3.11
N ALA A 97 -10.23 -1.06 -4.20
CA ALA A 97 -8.80 -1.24 -4.36
C ALA A 97 -8.13 0.13 -4.50
N ILE A 98 -7.19 0.41 -3.60
CA ILE A 98 -6.35 1.61 -3.63
C ILE A 98 -5.08 1.23 -4.36
N VAL A 99 -4.93 1.73 -5.58
CA VAL A 99 -3.84 1.37 -6.48
C VAL A 99 -2.80 2.49 -6.52
N PHE A 100 -1.54 2.11 -6.36
CA PHE A 100 -0.37 2.98 -6.39
C PHE A 100 0.39 2.69 -7.69
N GLY A 101 0.54 3.71 -8.54
CA GLY A 101 1.05 3.56 -9.90
C GLY A 101 -0.06 3.50 -10.97
N ASP A 102 0.34 3.59 -12.24
CA ASP A 102 -0.56 3.63 -13.41
C ASP A 102 -0.56 2.31 -14.22
N GLN A 103 0.40 1.42 -13.94
CA GLN A 103 0.58 0.13 -14.60
C GLN A 103 -0.44 -0.93 -14.20
N ILE A 104 -1.05 -0.82 -13.01
CA ILE A 104 -2.04 -1.78 -12.51
C ILE A 104 -3.44 -1.36 -12.99
N ARG A 105 -4.07 -2.22 -13.80
CA ARG A 105 -5.38 -1.93 -14.41
C ARG A 105 -6.35 -3.08 -14.21
N SER A 106 -7.60 -2.73 -13.99
CA SER A 106 -8.71 -3.68 -13.88
C SER A 106 -9.19 -4.12 -15.26
N LYS A 107 -9.32 -5.44 -15.48
CA LYS A 107 -9.85 -6.02 -16.71
C LYS A 107 -11.33 -5.71 -16.88
N SER A 108 -12.12 -5.88 -15.83
CA SER A 108 -13.56 -5.58 -15.86
C SER A 108 -13.83 -4.09 -16.07
N LEU A 109 -12.99 -3.22 -15.49
CA LEU A 109 -12.99 -1.81 -15.83
C LEU A 109 -12.62 -1.63 -17.30
N ASP A 110 -11.54 -2.18 -17.83
CA ASP A 110 -11.19 -1.89 -19.22
C ASP A 110 -12.09 -2.55 -20.28
N ALA A 111 -12.99 -3.45 -19.90
CA ALA A 111 -13.97 -4.03 -20.82
C ALA A 111 -14.88 -2.96 -21.44
N VAL A 112 -15.27 -3.18 -22.70
CA VAL A 112 -16.26 -2.34 -23.40
C VAL A 112 -17.65 -2.80 -22.98
N ARG A 113 -18.52 -1.86 -22.56
CA ARG A 113 -19.90 -2.18 -22.21
C ARG A 113 -20.83 -1.95 -23.41
N PRO A 114 -21.87 -2.79 -23.62
CA PRO A 114 -22.82 -2.59 -24.70
C PRO A 114 -23.50 -1.21 -24.61
N GLY A 115 -23.53 -0.48 -25.74
CA GLY A 115 -24.17 0.84 -25.82
C GLY A 115 -23.37 1.99 -25.17
N GLU A 116 -22.16 1.72 -24.68
CA GLU A 116 -21.32 2.72 -24.02
C GLU A 116 -20.67 3.70 -25.00
N THR A 117 -20.74 5.00 -24.70
CA THR A 117 -20.00 6.04 -25.44
C THR A 117 -18.57 6.23 -24.91
N GLU A 118 -17.69 6.86 -25.69
CA GLU A 118 -16.35 7.24 -25.20
C GLU A 118 -16.41 8.16 -23.96
N PHE A 119 -17.44 9.00 -23.87
CA PHE A 119 -17.64 9.86 -22.70
C PHE A 119 -18.00 9.04 -21.46
N ASP A 120 -18.94 8.10 -21.56
CA ASP A 120 -19.32 7.20 -20.46
C ASP A 120 -18.12 6.41 -19.96
N ARG A 121 -17.29 5.92 -20.90
CA ARG A 121 -16.07 5.18 -20.61
C ARG A 121 -15.05 6.04 -19.85
N MET A 122 -14.89 7.32 -20.22
CA MET A 122 -14.06 8.28 -19.47
C MET A 122 -14.65 8.60 -18.10
N VAL A 123 -15.98 8.77 -17.98
CA VAL A 123 -16.68 9.08 -16.73
C VAL A 123 -16.49 7.98 -15.69
N ARG A 124 -16.58 6.70 -16.08
CA ARG A 124 -16.25 5.60 -15.15
C ARG A 124 -14.76 5.40 -14.94
N GLY A 125 -13.92 6.17 -15.60
CA GLY A 125 -12.49 6.16 -15.41
C GLY A 125 -11.72 5.12 -16.21
N ALA A 126 -12.29 4.51 -17.23
CA ALA A 126 -11.60 3.54 -18.09
C ALA A 126 -10.85 4.20 -19.26
N TYR A 127 -9.85 5.00 -18.90
CA TYR A 127 -9.00 5.73 -19.83
C TYR A 127 -7.51 5.48 -19.60
N THR A 128 -6.66 5.87 -20.55
CA THR A 128 -5.19 5.92 -20.45
C THR A 128 -4.71 7.37 -20.33
N GLY A 129 -3.54 7.62 -19.75
CA GLY A 129 -3.00 8.98 -19.59
C GLY A 129 -3.87 9.85 -18.67
N ARG A 130 -3.96 11.16 -18.95
CA ARG A 130 -4.63 12.13 -18.06
C ARG A 130 -5.90 12.71 -18.65
N LEU A 131 -6.97 12.81 -17.85
CA LEU A 131 -8.17 13.54 -18.27
C LEU A 131 -7.90 15.05 -18.33
N ARG A 132 -8.50 15.70 -19.34
CA ARG A 132 -8.45 17.15 -19.56
C ARG A 132 -9.75 17.61 -20.21
N PRO A 133 -10.14 18.89 -20.03
CA PRO A 133 -11.28 19.46 -20.74
C PRO A 133 -11.14 19.27 -22.26
N GLY A 134 -12.23 18.87 -22.92
CA GLY A 134 -12.27 18.66 -24.38
C GLY A 134 -11.66 17.34 -24.88
N ARG A 135 -11.26 16.42 -23.99
CA ARG A 135 -10.82 15.08 -24.40
C ARG A 135 -11.97 14.29 -25.01
N THR A 136 -11.71 13.61 -26.13
CA THR A 136 -12.71 12.84 -26.89
C THR A 136 -12.46 11.34 -26.96
N SER A 137 -11.23 10.89 -26.67
CA SER A 137 -10.82 9.48 -26.70
C SER A 137 -10.36 9.01 -25.33
N SER A 138 -10.89 7.88 -24.87
CA SER A 138 -10.45 7.20 -23.64
C SER A 138 -9.12 6.46 -23.82
N ARG A 139 -8.73 6.12 -25.05
CA ARG A 139 -7.63 5.18 -25.34
C ARG A 139 -6.31 5.85 -25.70
N PHE A 140 -6.39 7.03 -26.31
CA PHE A 140 -5.22 7.79 -26.76
C PHE A 140 -5.17 9.11 -26.01
N ASP A 141 -3.97 9.52 -25.60
CA ASP A 141 -3.73 10.83 -25.04
C ASP A 141 -3.10 11.69 -26.13
N ASP A 142 -3.91 12.41 -26.92
CA ASP A 142 -3.44 13.21 -28.06
C ASP A 142 -2.78 14.54 -27.62
N SER A 143 -2.12 14.56 -26.47
CA SER A 143 -1.43 15.76 -25.99
C SER A 143 -0.10 15.96 -26.75
N PRO A 144 0.26 17.19 -27.14
CA PRO A 144 1.49 17.49 -27.90
C PRO A 144 2.79 17.19 -27.12
N HIS A 145 2.70 16.82 -25.85
CA HIS A 145 3.81 16.40 -24.99
C HIS A 145 3.76 14.92 -24.61
N SER A 146 2.79 14.15 -25.14
CA SER A 146 2.80 12.70 -24.97
C SER A 146 3.79 12.09 -25.96
N SER A 147 4.88 11.53 -25.44
CA SER A 147 5.61 10.53 -26.21
C SER A 147 4.66 9.36 -26.46
N PRO A 148 4.58 8.81 -27.69
CA PRO A 148 3.65 7.73 -27.99
C PRO A 148 4.08 6.48 -27.21
N SER A 149 3.41 6.20 -26.09
CA SER A 149 3.38 4.85 -25.54
C SER A 149 2.45 4.03 -26.42
N LEU A 150 3.06 3.35 -27.40
CA LEU A 150 2.38 2.34 -28.21
C LEU A 150 1.61 1.37 -27.30
N PRO A 151 0.41 0.92 -27.70
CA PRO A 151 -0.27 -0.16 -27.00
C PRO A 151 0.56 -1.44 -27.18
N THR A 152 1.39 -1.77 -26.20
CA THR A 152 2.02 -3.08 -26.13
C THR A 152 0.92 -4.10 -25.85
N THR A 153 0.44 -4.72 -26.92
CA THR A 153 -0.15 -6.06 -26.87
C THR A 153 0.99 -7.04 -26.57
N SER A 154 1.57 -6.94 -25.37
CA SER A 154 2.43 -7.98 -24.82
C SER A 154 1.54 -8.83 -23.92
N THR A 155 1.02 -9.91 -24.49
CA THR A 155 0.83 -11.14 -23.70
C THR A 155 2.11 -11.34 -22.89
N PRO A 156 2.08 -11.39 -21.55
CA PRO A 156 3.30 -11.62 -20.81
C PRO A 156 3.77 -13.03 -21.15
N ALA A 157 4.83 -13.12 -21.95
CA ALA A 157 5.67 -14.31 -21.97
C ALA A 157 6.16 -14.54 -20.53
N PRO A 158 6.31 -15.78 -20.06
CA PRO A 158 6.79 -16.06 -18.72
C PRO A 158 8.29 -15.74 -18.66
N SER A 159 8.63 -14.46 -18.54
CA SER A 159 9.97 -14.04 -18.16
C SER A 159 10.13 -14.33 -16.67
N SER A 160 11.12 -15.14 -16.33
CA SER A 160 11.56 -15.41 -14.97
C SER A 160 11.81 -14.10 -14.22
N SER A 161 10.79 -13.61 -13.51
CA SER A 161 10.86 -12.38 -12.74
C SER A 161 11.48 -12.70 -11.38
N SER A 162 12.57 -12.00 -11.07
CA SER A 162 13.12 -12.02 -9.72
C SER A 162 12.02 -11.62 -8.72
N PRO A 163 12.04 -12.13 -7.49
CA PRO A 163 11.04 -11.80 -6.48
C PRO A 163 10.83 -10.29 -6.29
N SER A 164 11.86 -9.48 -6.58
CA SER A 164 11.87 -8.00 -6.49
C SER A 164 10.85 -7.28 -7.37
N ASP A 165 10.34 -7.92 -8.43
CA ASP A 165 9.60 -7.22 -9.49
C ASP A 165 8.07 -7.35 -9.34
N ALA A 166 7.60 -8.17 -8.40
CA ALA A 166 6.18 -8.31 -8.13
C ALA A 166 5.61 -7.09 -7.35
N PRO A 167 4.40 -6.61 -7.63
CA PRO A 167 3.80 -5.50 -6.88
C PRO A 167 3.57 -5.82 -5.40
N LEU A 168 3.66 -4.80 -4.55
CA LEU A 168 3.26 -4.89 -3.14
C LEU A 168 1.74 -4.98 -3.03
N VAL A 169 1.24 -5.91 -2.24
CA VAL A 169 -0.19 -6.07 -2.00
C VAL A 169 -0.49 -6.10 -0.52
N ARG A 170 -1.59 -5.45 -0.13
CA ARG A 170 -2.12 -5.46 1.24
C ARG A 170 -3.59 -5.80 1.22
N ILE A 171 -3.98 -6.87 1.91
CA ILE A 171 -5.40 -7.17 2.15
C ILE A 171 -5.82 -6.55 3.48
N HIS A 172 -6.53 -5.44 3.36
CA HIS A 172 -6.97 -4.63 4.48
C HIS A 172 -8.45 -4.89 4.77
N SER A 173 -8.77 -5.18 6.02
CA SER A 173 -10.18 -5.27 6.46
C SER A 173 -10.50 -3.97 7.15
N GLU A 174 -11.57 -3.32 6.71
CA GLU A 174 -12.09 -2.06 7.27
C GLU A 174 -12.07 -2.08 8.81
N CYS A 175 -11.50 -1.01 9.37
CA CYS A 175 -11.46 -0.74 10.79
C CYS A 175 -11.63 0.77 11.01
N TYR A 176 -12.87 1.23 10.97
CA TYR A 176 -13.27 2.63 11.13
C TYR A 176 -12.62 3.29 12.35
N THR A 177 -12.62 2.60 13.50
CA THR A 177 -12.06 3.14 14.74
C THR A 177 -10.54 3.38 14.64
N GLY A 178 -9.81 2.47 14.00
CA GLY A 178 -8.36 2.59 13.88
C GLY A 178 -7.94 3.56 12.77
N GLU A 179 -8.69 3.58 11.66
CA GLU A 179 -8.33 4.34 10.46
C GLU A 179 -8.84 5.77 10.48
N THR A 180 -10.02 6.01 11.06
CA THR A 180 -10.70 7.32 11.01
C THR A 180 -10.79 7.97 12.38
N ALA A 181 -10.90 7.19 13.46
CA ALA A 181 -11.07 7.72 14.82
C ALA A 181 -9.79 7.67 15.67
N TRP A 182 -8.63 7.44 15.07
CA TRP A 182 -7.30 7.42 15.74
C TRP A 182 -7.24 6.53 16.98
N SER A 183 -7.95 5.40 16.97
CA SER A 183 -8.03 4.51 18.13
C SER A 183 -6.69 3.87 18.48
N ALA A 184 -6.31 3.94 19.76
CA ALA A 184 -5.17 3.22 20.33
C ALA A 184 -5.49 1.78 20.75
N ARG A 185 -6.69 1.25 20.45
CA ARG A 185 -7.05 -0.16 20.74
C ARG A 185 -6.49 -1.16 19.74
N CYS A 186 -6.05 -0.69 18.57
CA CYS A 186 -5.54 -1.53 17.51
C CYS A 186 -4.52 -0.79 16.65
N ASP A 187 -3.75 -1.52 15.86
CA ASP A 187 -2.75 -0.98 14.93
C ASP A 187 -3.27 -0.82 13.49
N CYS A 188 -4.59 -0.91 13.26
CA CYS A 188 -5.14 -0.96 11.90
C CYS A 188 -4.87 0.31 11.08
N GLY A 189 -4.97 1.49 11.68
CA GLY A 189 -4.66 2.76 11.00
C GLY A 189 -3.21 2.83 10.57
N GLU A 190 -2.30 2.56 11.50
CA GLU A 190 -0.85 2.51 11.24
C GLU A 190 -0.50 1.49 10.14
N GLN A 191 -1.11 0.31 10.16
CA GLN A 191 -0.89 -0.69 9.11
C GLN A 191 -1.37 -0.25 7.72
N LEU A 192 -2.44 0.55 7.64
CA LEU A 192 -2.92 1.10 6.38
C LEU A 192 -1.97 2.19 5.86
N ASP A 193 -1.55 3.09 6.74
CA ASP A 193 -0.63 4.19 6.42
C ASP A 193 0.74 3.66 5.97
N GLU A 194 1.30 2.69 6.69
CA GLU A 194 2.59 2.10 6.33
C GLU A 194 2.51 1.33 5.00
N ALA A 195 1.40 0.61 4.74
CA ALA A 195 1.20 -0.05 3.45
C ALA A 195 1.15 0.97 2.30
N ALA A 196 0.40 2.06 2.48
CA ALA A 196 0.32 3.14 1.51
C ALA A 196 1.69 3.80 1.27
N ARG A 197 2.46 4.07 2.34
CA ARG A 197 3.81 4.61 2.26
C ARG A 197 4.74 3.70 1.47
N LEU A 198 4.79 2.41 1.82
CA LEU A 198 5.65 1.41 1.16
C LEU A 198 5.32 1.27 -0.32
N MET A 199 4.03 1.25 -0.68
CA MET A 199 3.61 1.18 -2.09
C MET A 199 3.92 2.46 -2.87
N SER A 200 3.81 3.63 -2.23
CA SER A 200 4.07 4.93 -2.87
C SER A 200 5.54 5.12 -3.27
N ILE A 201 6.47 4.52 -2.51
CA ILE A 201 7.91 4.58 -2.80
C ILE A 201 8.41 3.37 -3.61
N SER A 202 7.54 2.39 -3.88
CA SER A 202 7.93 1.17 -4.59
C SER A 202 7.90 1.41 -6.10
N PRO A 203 8.96 1.04 -6.85
CA PRO A 203 8.98 1.20 -8.31
C PRO A 203 7.93 0.34 -9.02
N THR A 204 7.55 -0.79 -8.42
CA THR A 204 6.50 -1.68 -8.92
C THR A 204 5.08 -1.19 -8.57
N GLY A 205 4.98 -0.12 -7.76
CA GLY A 205 3.74 0.29 -7.13
C GLY A 205 3.12 -0.82 -6.27
N GLY A 206 1.80 -0.82 -6.20
CA GLY A 206 1.07 -1.83 -5.44
C GLY A 206 -0.42 -1.58 -5.33
N ALA A 207 -1.11 -2.46 -4.60
CA ALA A 207 -2.53 -2.31 -4.34
C ALA A 207 -2.89 -2.68 -2.88
N VAL A 208 -3.66 -1.80 -2.23
CA VAL A 208 -4.40 -2.16 -1.02
C VAL A 208 -5.79 -2.59 -1.44
N VAL A 209 -6.13 -3.87 -1.24
CA VAL A 209 -7.50 -4.34 -1.37
C VAL A 209 -8.20 -4.10 -0.04
N TYR A 210 -9.10 -3.13 -0.04
CA TYR A 210 -9.84 -2.66 1.12
C TYR A 210 -11.21 -3.32 1.16
N LEU A 211 -11.36 -4.30 2.05
CA LEU A 211 -12.57 -5.08 2.22
C LEU A 211 -13.46 -4.46 3.32
N ARG A 212 -14.70 -4.10 2.98
CA ARG A 212 -15.71 -3.57 3.91
C ARG A 212 -16.31 -4.65 4.82
N GLN A 213 -15.45 -5.22 5.66
CA GLN A 213 -15.77 -6.29 6.59
C GLN A 213 -15.37 -5.91 8.02
N GLU A 214 -15.88 -4.77 8.46
CA GLU A 214 -15.70 -4.24 9.81
C GLU A 214 -16.00 -5.28 10.90
N GLY A 215 -15.24 -5.21 12.00
CA GLY A 215 -15.42 -6.05 13.17
C GLY A 215 -15.14 -7.53 12.93
N ARG A 216 -14.33 -7.88 11.91
CA ARG A 216 -14.18 -9.27 11.44
C ARG A 216 -15.46 -9.85 10.83
N GLY A 217 -16.25 -9.00 10.18
CA GLY A 217 -17.48 -9.38 9.48
C GLY A 217 -18.76 -9.19 10.30
N ILE A 218 -18.68 -8.89 11.60
CA ILE A 218 -19.87 -8.65 12.46
C ILE A 218 -20.43 -7.22 12.35
N GLY A 219 -19.65 -6.29 11.78
CA GLY A 219 -20.02 -4.88 11.63
C GLY A 219 -19.64 -3.99 12.82
N LEU A 220 -19.76 -2.67 12.60
CA LEU A 220 -19.29 -1.65 13.55
C LEU A 220 -20.08 -1.65 14.86
N GLY A 221 -21.41 -1.73 14.80
CA GLY A 221 -22.26 -1.70 15.99
C GLY A 221 -21.94 -2.82 16.97
N GLU A 222 -21.77 -4.03 16.45
CA GLU A 222 -21.40 -5.22 17.24
C GLU A 222 -19.97 -5.14 17.80
N LYS A 223 -19.03 -4.59 17.02
CA LYS A 223 -17.68 -4.30 17.50
C LYS A 223 -17.67 -3.32 18.69
N LEU A 224 -18.48 -2.26 18.63
CA LEU A 224 -18.58 -1.30 19.72
C LEU A 224 -19.22 -1.92 20.98
N LYS A 225 -20.20 -2.82 20.82
CA LYS A 225 -20.73 -3.61 21.94
C LYS A 225 -19.65 -4.50 22.56
N ALA A 226 -18.83 -5.16 21.74
CA ALA A 226 -17.72 -5.98 22.23
C ALA A 226 -16.70 -5.15 23.02
N TYR A 227 -16.40 -3.92 22.56
CA TYR A 227 -15.59 -2.97 23.31
C TYR A 227 -16.18 -2.62 24.67
N ASN A 228 -17.47 -2.33 24.75
CA ASN A 228 -18.12 -2.06 26.04
C ASN A 228 -18.03 -3.26 26.99
N LEU A 229 -18.19 -4.49 26.48
CA LEU A 229 -18.05 -5.70 27.30
C LEU A 229 -16.60 -5.90 27.80
N GLN A 230 -15.61 -5.54 26.98
CA GLN A 230 -14.21 -5.57 27.39
C GLN A 230 -13.92 -4.53 28.48
N ASP A 231 -14.47 -3.33 28.34
CA ASP A 231 -14.34 -2.26 29.34
C ASP A 231 -15.04 -2.62 30.66
N LEU A 232 -16.07 -3.48 30.60
CA LEU A 232 -16.71 -4.09 31.76
C LEU A 232 -15.91 -5.27 32.38
N GLY A 233 -14.73 -5.59 31.83
CA GLY A 233 -13.81 -6.58 32.36
C GLY A 233 -13.87 -7.97 31.71
N ASN A 234 -14.65 -8.16 30.64
CA ASN A 234 -14.66 -9.42 29.91
C ASN A 234 -13.43 -9.53 29.00
N ASP A 235 -12.84 -10.71 28.88
CA ASP A 235 -11.82 -10.92 27.87
C ASP A 235 -12.41 -10.91 26.43
N THR A 236 -11.55 -10.90 25.42
CA THR A 236 -11.98 -10.83 24.01
C THR A 236 -12.84 -12.05 23.60
N VAL A 237 -12.56 -13.23 24.17
CA VAL A 237 -13.30 -14.46 23.86
C VAL A 237 -14.67 -14.41 24.52
N GLN A 238 -14.72 -14.06 25.80
CA GLN A 238 -15.95 -13.88 26.58
C GLN A 238 -16.88 -12.85 25.95
N ALA A 239 -16.35 -11.68 25.54
CA ALA A 239 -17.13 -10.65 24.88
C ALA A 239 -17.80 -11.15 23.59
N ASN A 240 -17.07 -11.92 22.77
CA ASN A 240 -17.62 -12.51 21.55
C ASN A 240 -18.67 -13.60 21.84
N LEU A 241 -18.44 -14.44 22.87
CA LEU A 241 -19.39 -15.47 23.28
C LEU A 241 -20.70 -14.85 23.80
N LEU A 242 -20.63 -13.79 24.61
CA LEU A 242 -21.79 -13.07 25.11
C LEU A 242 -22.65 -12.48 23.98
N LEU A 243 -21.99 -12.00 22.93
CA LEU A 243 -22.66 -11.48 21.74
C LEU A 243 -23.02 -12.55 20.70
N ARG A 244 -22.67 -13.82 20.95
CA ARG A 244 -22.87 -14.97 20.05
C ARG A 244 -22.22 -14.79 18.67
N HIS A 245 -21.08 -14.10 18.64
CA HIS A 245 -20.33 -13.84 17.43
C HIS A 245 -19.31 -14.96 17.15
N PRO A 246 -19.10 -15.33 15.87
CA PRO A 246 -17.98 -16.17 15.50
C PRO A 246 -16.66 -15.42 15.75
N ALA A 247 -15.58 -16.17 16.02
CA ALA A 247 -14.25 -15.58 16.26
C ALA A 247 -13.70 -14.82 15.03
N ASP A 248 -14.09 -15.25 13.82
CA ASP A 248 -13.80 -14.60 12.55
C ASP A 248 -14.85 -15.02 11.50
N ALA A 249 -15.62 -14.07 10.95
CA ALA A 249 -16.58 -14.33 9.88
C ALA A 249 -16.07 -13.86 8.51
N ARG A 250 -14.81 -13.43 8.42
CA ARG A 250 -14.27 -12.86 7.17
C ARG A 250 -14.06 -13.94 6.13
N SER A 251 -14.16 -13.53 4.87
CA SER A 251 -13.71 -14.33 3.75
C SER A 251 -12.80 -13.52 2.84
N TYR A 252 -11.72 -14.16 2.40
CA TYR A 252 -10.70 -13.54 1.55
C TYR A 252 -10.86 -13.88 0.07
N GLY A 253 -11.86 -14.68 -0.32
CA GLY A 253 -12.15 -14.96 -1.74
C GLY A 253 -12.44 -13.67 -2.54
N MET A 254 -13.09 -12.69 -1.92
CA MET A 254 -13.27 -11.35 -2.50
C MET A 254 -11.93 -10.65 -2.79
N ALA A 255 -10.94 -10.83 -1.92
CA ALA A 255 -9.61 -10.25 -2.14
C ALA A 255 -8.94 -10.88 -3.36
N THR A 256 -8.92 -12.21 -3.43
CA THR A 256 -8.35 -12.96 -4.54
C THR A 256 -9.01 -12.59 -5.87
N ALA A 257 -10.34 -12.48 -5.89
CA ALA A 257 -11.09 -12.09 -7.08
C ALA A 257 -10.73 -10.66 -7.56
N ILE A 258 -10.62 -9.70 -6.65
CA ILE A 258 -10.20 -8.32 -6.97
C ILE A 258 -8.76 -8.31 -7.52
N LEU A 259 -7.83 -9.05 -6.90
CA LEU A 259 -6.46 -9.14 -7.40
C LEU A 259 -6.39 -9.73 -8.82
N MET A 260 -7.17 -10.77 -9.08
CA MET A 260 -7.26 -11.39 -10.40
C MET A 260 -7.81 -10.45 -11.48
N ASP A 261 -8.79 -9.62 -11.12
CA ASP A 261 -9.33 -8.58 -12.00
C ASP A 261 -8.32 -7.46 -12.26
N LEU A 262 -7.55 -7.05 -11.25
CA LEU A 262 -6.41 -6.11 -11.39
C LEU A 262 -5.20 -6.71 -12.15
N GLY A 263 -5.25 -7.99 -12.52
CA GLY A 263 -4.15 -8.69 -13.19
C GLY A 263 -2.97 -9.07 -12.27
N LEU A 264 -3.13 -8.94 -10.96
CA LEU A 264 -2.11 -9.21 -9.95
C LEU A 264 -2.08 -10.70 -9.59
N LYS A 265 -1.37 -11.49 -10.41
CA LYS A 265 -1.21 -12.95 -10.19
C LYS A 265 0.00 -13.32 -9.33
N GLU A 266 1.02 -12.48 -9.29
CA GLU A 266 2.21 -12.68 -8.48
C GLU A 266 2.43 -11.45 -7.61
N VAL A 267 2.50 -11.62 -6.30
CA VAL A 267 2.46 -10.49 -5.35
C VAL A 267 3.45 -10.65 -4.20
N ARG A 268 3.82 -9.52 -3.61
CA ARG A 268 4.58 -9.43 -2.36
C ARG A 268 3.62 -8.97 -1.27
N LEU A 269 3.25 -9.88 -0.37
CA LEU A 269 2.09 -9.68 0.51
C LEU A 269 2.50 -9.06 1.86
N LEU A 270 1.97 -7.88 2.15
CA LEU A 270 2.14 -7.14 3.40
C LEU A 270 1.24 -7.72 4.51
N THR A 271 1.74 -8.74 5.22
CA THR A 271 0.97 -9.43 6.27
C THR A 271 1.84 -10.04 7.38
N ASN A 272 1.27 -10.08 8.59
CA ASN A 272 1.77 -10.89 9.70
C ASN A 272 0.88 -12.10 9.99
N ASN A 273 -0.28 -12.20 9.35
CA ASN A 273 -1.18 -13.33 9.53
C ASN A 273 -0.84 -14.41 8.47
N PRO A 274 -0.36 -15.60 8.88
CA PRO A 274 -0.08 -16.70 7.95
C PRO A 274 -1.34 -17.21 7.25
N ASP A 275 -2.50 -17.23 7.92
CA ASP A 275 -3.77 -17.66 7.31
C ASP A 275 -4.17 -16.77 6.14
N LYS A 276 -3.85 -15.47 6.20
CA LYS A 276 -4.10 -14.54 5.09
C LYS A 276 -3.27 -14.88 3.86
N ILE A 277 -2.08 -15.46 4.03
CA ILE A 277 -1.21 -15.82 2.91
C ILE A 277 -1.92 -16.88 2.07
N ALA A 278 -2.26 -18.01 2.69
CA ALA A 278 -2.92 -19.10 1.98
C ALA A 278 -4.34 -18.75 1.54
N ALA A 279 -5.06 -17.90 2.28
CA ALA A 279 -6.38 -17.46 1.86
C ALA A 279 -6.36 -16.52 0.64
N VAL A 280 -5.30 -15.74 0.45
CA VAL A 280 -5.12 -14.86 -0.72
C VAL A 280 -4.76 -15.65 -1.96
N GLU A 281 -3.96 -16.72 -1.82
CA GLU A 281 -3.60 -17.57 -2.96
C GLU A 281 -4.84 -18.15 -3.65
N GLY A 282 -5.91 -18.37 -2.88
CA GLY A 282 -7.19 -18.87 -3.38
C GLY A 282 -7.23 -20.39 -3.52
N PRO A 283 -8.41 -20.97 -3.77
CA PRO A 283 -8.59 -22.42 -3.83
C PRO A 283 -7.83 -23.06 -5.00
N GLY A 284 -7.65 -22.33 -6.10
CA GLY A 284 -6.94 -22.78 -7.30
C GLY A 284 -5.51 -22.26 -7.42
N LYS A 285 -4.97 -21.59 -6.39
CA LYS A 285 -3.70 -20.84 -6.46
C LYS A 285 -3.70 -19.79 -7.58
N GLU A 286 -4.81 -19.08 -7.69
CA GLU A 286 -5.03 -18.01 -8.66
C GLU A 286 -4.02 -16.86 -8.49
N VAL A 287 -3.58 -16.65 -7.25
CA VAL A 287 -2.53 -15.69 -6.87
C VAL A 287 -1.37 -16.45 -6.23
N VAL A 288 -0.14 -16.07 -6.55
CA VAL A 288 1.10 -16.60 -5.98
C VAL A 288 1.74 -15.54 -5.10
N VAL A 289 1.90 -15.84 -3.81
CA VAL A 289 2.62 -14.96 -2.88
C VAL A 289 4.11 -15.28 -2.93
N LYS A 290 4.90 -14.43 -3.60
CA LYS A 290 6.35 -14.65 -3.74
C LYS A 290 7.11 -14.43 -2.44
N GLU A 291 6.74 -13.37 -1.72
CA GLU A 291 7.31 -13.04 -0.42
C GLU A 291 6.23 -12.48 0.50
N ARG A 292 6.40 -12.76 1.79
CA ARG A 292 5.71 -12.07 2.86
C ARG A 292 6.56 -10.88 3.29
N VAL A 293 5.97 -9.69 3.26
CA VAL A 293 6.59 -8.48 3.79
C VAL A 293 5.99 -8.21 5.19
N PRO A 294 6.79 -8.29 6.27
CA PRO A 294 6.29 -8.08 7.63
C PRO A 294 5.77 -6.67 7.86
N MET A 295 4.65 -6.54 8.59
CA MET A 295 4.07 -5.26 9.00
C MET A 295 4.31 -5.04 10.50
N VAL A 296 5.57 -4.77 10.87
CA VAL A 296 5.95 -4.58 12.28
C VAL A 296 5.57 -3.17 12.73
N PRO A 297 4.87 -3.02 13.88
CA PRO A 297 4.55 -1.71 14.43
C PRO A 297 5.77 -0.79 14.51
N LEU A 298 5.61 0.48 14.15
CA LEU A 298 6.64 1.51 14.16
C LEU A 298 7.28 1.63 15.54
N ALA A 299 6.47 1.59 16.60
CA ALA A 299 6.94 1.64 17.98
C ALA A 299 7.90 0.48 18.31
N TRP A 300 7.65 -0.72 17.79
CA TRP A 300 8.49 -1.90 17.99
C TRP A 300 9.76 -1.87 17.13
N ARG A 301 9.80 -1.01 16.11
CA ARG A 301 11.00 -0.72 15.31
C ARG A 301 11.81 0.46 15.86
N GLY A 302 11.41 1.05 16.99
CA GLY A 302 12.04 2.26 17.54
C GLY A 302 11.78 3.52 16.70
N LEU A 303 10.77 3.50 15.84
CA LEU A 303 10.39 4.62 14.99
C LEU A 303 9.30 5.47 15.66
N LYS A 304 9.35 6.79 15.43
CA LYS A 304 8.36 7.74 15.96
C LYS A 304 7.04 7.65 15.18
N GLY A 305 5.94 8.00 15.85
CA GLY A 305 4.61 8.13 15.22
C GLY A 305 3.75 6.88 15.23
N GLY A 306 4.24 5.75 15.74
CA GLY A 306 3.44 4.54 15.92
C GLY A 306 2.44 4.63 17.07
N VAL A 307 1.39 3.81 17.01
CA VAL A 307 0.42 3.64 18.09
C VAL A 307 1.10 2.94 19.27
N THR A 308 1.02 3.57 20.44
CA THR A 308 1.53 3.03 21.71
C THR A 308 0.43 3.05 22.75
N GLY A 309 0.54 2.17 23.75
CA GLY A 309 -0.45 2.07 24.81
C GLY A 309 -0.65 0.63 25.27
N LYS A 310 -1.35 0.49 26.41
CA LYS A 310 -1.65 -0.82 26.99
C LYS A 310 -2.60 -1.61 26.08
N GLU A 311 -3.63 -0.95 25.55
CA GLU A 311 -4.68 -1.58 24.76
C GLU A 311 -4.14 -2.18 23.45
N VAL A 312 -3.34 -1.43 22.69
CA VAL A 312 -2.69 -1.96 21.49
C VAL A 312 -1.69 -3.08 21.83
N GLY A 313 -0.98 -2.98 22.96
CA GLY A 313 -0.05 -4.00 23.43
C GLY A 313 -0.75 -5.33 23.71
N GLU A 314 -1.84 -5.31 24.49
CA GLU A 314 -2.66 -6.50 24.78
C GLU A 314 -3.29 -7.10 23.52
N TYR A 315 -3.75 -6.24 22.62
CA TYR A 315 -4.28 -6.65 21.32
C TYR A 315 -3.23 -7.37 20.45
N LEU A 316 -2.02 -6.82 20.35
CA LEU A 316 -0.92 -7.43 19.60
C LEU A 316 -0.42 -8.71 20.28
N LYS A 317 -0.36 -8.75 21.61
CA LYS A 317 -0.05 -9.96 22.39
C LYS A 317 -1.03 -11.07 22.05
N THR A 318 -2.33 -10.77 22.05
CA THR A 318 -3.40 -11.72 21.68
C THR A 318 -3.24 -12.25 20.25
N LYS A 319 -2.91 -11.38 19.28
CA LYS A 319 -2.65 -11.82 17.89
C LYS A 319 -1.50 -12.82 17.79
N ILE A 320 -0.45 -12.64 18.58
CA ILE A 320 0.73 -13.52 18.56
C ILE A 320 0.41 -14.83 19.28
N THR A 321 -0.04 -14.77 20.54
CA THR A 321 -0.16 -15.94 21.41
C THR A 321 -1.37 -16.80 21.09
N GLN A 322 -2.50 -16.20 20.68
CA GLN A 322 -3.74 -16.93 20.44
C GLN A 322 -4.05 -17.12 18.95
N MET A 323 -3.54 -16.24 18.08
CA MET A 323 -3.88 -16.23 16.64
C MET A 323 -2.66 -16.48 15.72
N GLY A 324 -1.52 -16.89 16.27
CA GLY A 324 -0.36 -17.34 15.50
C GLY A 324 0.27 -16.31 14.57
N HIS A 325 0.13 -15.01 14.85
CA HIS A 325 0.71 -13.97 14.00
C HIS A 325 2.25 -13.95 14.08
N LEU A 326 2.89 -13.79 12.92
CA LEU A 326 4.34 -13.78 12.70
C LEU A 326 4.96 -12.41 13.04
N LEU A 327 4.77 -11.96 14.27
CA LEU A 327 5.36 -10.73 14.81
C LEU A 327 6.41 -11.07 15.87
N PRO A 328 7.56 -10.37 15.89
CA PRO A 328 8.52 -10.49 16.98
C PRO A 328 7.92 -9.82 18.23
N MET A 329 7.62 -10.60 19.27
CA MET A 329 7.09 -10.07 20.53
C MET A 329 8.22 -9.36 21.30
N PRO A 330 8.06 -8.07 21.64
CA PRO A 330 8.98 -7.36 22.53
C PRO A 330 9.08 -8.05 23.91
N ASP A 331 10.26 -8.04 24.53
CA ASP A 331 10.51 -8.74 25.81
C ASP A 331 9.62 -8.24 26.96
N ASP A 332 9.23 -6.97 26.94
CA ASP A 332 8.34 -6.33 27.91
C ASP A 332 6.88 -6.82 27.84
N LEU A 333 6.46 -7.41 26.71
CA LEU A 333 5.11 -7.98 26.52
C LEU A 333 5.05 -9.50 26.76
N GLN A 334 6.20 -10.16 26.98
CA GLN A 334 6.27 -11.60 27.24
C GLN A 334 5.85 -11.99 28.66
N GLN A 335 5.86 -11.04 29.60
CA GLN A 335 5.35 -11.20 30.98
C GLN A 335 3.82 -11.05 31.01
#